data_AF-A0A7C6E0Q0-F1
#
_entry.id   AF-A0A7C6E0Q0-F1
#
_cell.length_a   1.000
_cell.length_b   1.000
_cell.length_c   1.000
_cell.angle_alpha   90.00
_cell.angle_beta   90.00
_cell.angle_gamma   90.00
#
_symmetry.space_group_name_H-M   'P 1'
#
loop_
_entity.id
_entity.type
_entity.pdbx_description
1 polymer ?
#
loop_
_entity_poly.entity_id
_entity_poly.type
_entity_poly.pdbx_seq_one_letter_code
_entity_poly.pdbx_strand_id
1 'polypeptide(L)'
;MSKAMIWGWGDEPELAGENAEKYVSKRWKDTTRECSIALTGRITDEDVLFSITAYVSDKSGLKDLVDDLLDVGLTGKSKIYSITVSLYDDKVSDEERYRESLNIVQEACKRREQTLTKMFRENPEVKALLEGGKPLIVIPVTTLFCELESERVNKVIVKAGNYNLEDILSILHLLINRLIERNVAKNILGYGLREDIEELEIDDLYVKEGKVYIWLGHPAVKH
;
A
#
# COMPACT_ATOMS: atom_id res chain seq x y z
N MET A 1 16.63 6.67 -12.44
CA MET A 1 15.49 5.73 -12.35
C MET A 1 14.80 5.61 -13.70
N SER A 2 14.57 4.39 -14.19
CA SER A 2 13.66 4.13 -15.32
C SER A 2 12.48 3.28 -14.84
N LYS A 3 11.26 3.68 -15.19
CA LYS A 3 10.01 2.99 -14.80
C LYS A 3 9.19 2.63 -16.03
N ALA A 4 8.54 1.47 -16.01
CA ALA A 4 7.55 1.07 -17.01
C ALA A 4 6.39 0.29 -16.38
N MET A 5 5.20 0.46 -16.94
CA MET A 5 4.10 -0.48 -16.74
C MET A 5 4.32 -1.65 -17.70
N ILE A 6 4.38 -2.86 -17.15
CA ILE A 6 4.62 -4.10 -17.92
C ILE A 6 3.34 -4.90 -18.16
N TRP A 7 2.30 -4.57 -17.39
CA TRP A 7 0.96 -5.13 -17.52
C TRP A 7 -0.05 -4.15 -16.90
N GLY A 8 -1.20 -3.96 -17.55
CA GLY A 8 -2.31 -3.17 -17.05
C GLY A 8 -3.64 -3.89 -17.17
N TRP A 9 -4.66 -3.38 -16.49
CA TRP A 9 -6.02 -3.90 -16.60
C TRP A 9 -6.51 -3.91 -18.07
N GLY A 10 -6.89 -5.09 -18.56
CA GLY A 10 -7.31 -5.32 -19.94
C GLY A 10 -6.31 -6.11 -20.79
N ASP A 11 -5.07 -6.26 -20.30
CA ASP A 11 -4.05 -7.12 -20.92
C ASP A 11 -4.19 -8.58 -20.46
N GLU A 12 -3.66 -9.52 -21.25
CA GLU A 12 -3.57 -10.94 -20.88
C GLU A 12 -2.62 -11.12 -19.68
N PRO A 13 -3.12 -11.59 -18.50
CA PRO A 13 -2.32 -11.78 -17.28
C PRO A 13 -1.07 -12.64 -17.49
N GLU A 14 -1.16 -13.65 -18.36
CA GLU A 14 -0.10 -14.61 -18.67
C GLU A 14 1.14 -13.95 -19.31
N LEU A 15 0.97 -12.77 -19.91
CA LEU A 15 2.07 -12.02 -20.53
C LEU A 15 2.85 -11.15 -19.54
N ALA A 16 2.37 -10.98 -18.31
CA ALA A 16 2.99 -10.07 -17.34
C ALA A 16 4.45 -10.45 -17.04
N GLY A 17 4.70 -11.73 -16.74
CA GLY A 17 6.05 -12.22 -16.44
C GLY A 17 7.01 -12.10 -17.64
N GLU A 18 6.53 -12.46 -18.85
CA GLU A 18 7.33 -12.33 -20.07
C GLU A 18 7.68 -10.87 -20.40
N ASN A 19 6.72 -9.96 -20.22
CA ASN A 19 6.92 -8.53 -20.41
C ASN A 19 7.93 -7.96 -19.42
N ALA A 20 7.89 -8.42 -18.16
CA ALA A 20 8.86 -8.04 -17.14
C ALA A 20 10.29 -8.44 -17.55
N GLU A 21 10.49 -9.71 -17.87
CA GLU A 21 11.80 -10.24 -18.23
C GLU A 21 12.34 -9.58 -19.51
N LYS A 22 11.49 -9.39 -20.51
CA LYS A 22 11.84 -8.69 -21.76
C LYS A 22 12.19 -7.21 -21.53
N TYR A 23 11.48 -6.52 -20.64
CA TYR A 23 11.80 -5.13 -20.31
C TYR A 23 13.13 -5.05 -19.57
N VAL A 24 13.30 -5.85 -18.52
CA VAL A 24 14.49 -5.81 -17.67
C VAL A 24 15.73 -6.24 -18.44
N SER A 25 15.69 -7.33 -19.20
CA SER A 25 16.83 -7.79 -20.01
C SER A 25 17.36 -6.73 -20.98
N LYS A 26 16.49 -5.86 -21.50
CA LYS A 26 16.84 -4.77 -22.42
C LYS A 26 17.34 -3.50 -21.72
N ARG A 27 16.94 -3.28 -20.48
CA ARG A 27 17.15 -2.00 -19.77
C ARG A 27 18.13 -2.10 -18.61
N TRP A 28 18.44 -3.32 -18.14
CA TRP A 28 19.46 -3.56 -17.14
C TRP A 28 20.83 -3.17 -17.65
N LYS A 29 21.52 -2.31 -16.91
CA LYS A 29 22.87 -1.83 -17.20
C LYS A 29 23.84 -2.35 -16.14
N ASP A 30 25.13 -2.23 -16.41
CA ASP A 30 26.17 -2.56 -15.42
C ASP A 30 26.10 -1.68 -14.16
N THR A 31 25.48 -0.50 -14.26
CA THR A 31 25.22 0.41 -13.13
C THR A 31 23.96 0.04 -12.35
N THR A 32 23.07 -0.78 -12.91
CA THR A 32 21.82 -1.14 -12.24
C THR A 32 22.10 -1.99 -11.01
N ARG A 33 21.70 -1.49 -9.84
CA ARG A 33 21.90 -2.16 -8.55
C ARG A 33 20.67 -2.87 -8.07
N GLU A 34 19.50 -2.39 -8.46
CA GLU A 34 18.23 -2.94 -7.98
C GLU A 34 17.11 -2.72 -9.00
N CYS A 35 16.19 -3.68 -9.01
CA CYS A 35 14.93 -3.61 -9.71
C CYS A 35 13.79 -3.81 -8.70
N SER A 36 12.76 -2.96 -8.77
CA SER A 36 11.51 -3.20 -8.06
C SER A 36 10.41 -3.63 -9.03
N ILE A 37 9.65 -4.65 -8.64
CA ILE A 37 8.42 -5.08 -9.29
C ILE A 37 7.28 -4.75 -8.34
N ALA A 38 6.41 -3.84 -8.75
CA ALA A 38 5.27 -3.40 -7.94
C ALA A 38 3.95 -3.78 -8.62
N LEU A 39 3.18 -4.64 -7.94
CA LEU A 39 1.79 -4.95 -8.27
C LEU A 39 0.87 -4.05 -7.45
N THR A 40 -0.15 -3.47 -8.07
CA THR A 40 -1.16 -2.65 -7.38
C THR A 40 -2.56 -3.14 -7.72
N GLY A 41 -3.43 -3.20 -6.71
CA GLY A 41 -4.81 -3.66 -6.88
C GLY A 41 -5.73 -3.16 -5.78
N ARG A 42 -6.95 -3.71 -5.79
CA ARG A 42 -8.00 -3.47 -4.80
C ARG A 42 -8.68 -4.77 -4.46
N ILE A 43 -8.94 -5.03 -3.19
CA ILE A 43 -9.91 -6.04 -2.79
C ILE A 43 -11.30 -5.39 -2.84
N THR A 44 -12.21 -5.95 -3.64
CA THR A 44 -13.43 -5.26 -4.05
C THR A 44 -14.50 -5.24 -2.98
N ASP A 45 -14.59 -6.28 -2.15
CA ASP A 45 -15.63 -6.40 -1.13
C ASP A 45 -15.38 -5.42 0.04
N GLU A 46 -14.12 -5.23 0.44
CA GLU A 46 -13.72 -4.39 1.57
C GLU A 46 -13.24 -2.97 1.16
N ASP A 47 -13.16 -2.66 -0.13
CA ASP A 47 -12.59 -1.40 -0.65
C ASP A 47 -11.18 -1.10 -0.11
N VAL A 48 -10.34 -2.13 0.00
CA VAL A 48 -8.95 -1.97 0.44
C VAL A 48 -8.06 -1.89 -0.79
N LEU A 49 -7.40 -0.74 -0.96
CA LEU A 49 -6.31 -0.60 -1.94
C LEU A 49 -5.07 -1.29 -1.39
N PHE A 50 -4.36 -2.03 -2.24
CA PHE A 50 -3.11 -2.67 -1.84
C PHE A 50 -2.04 -2.58 -2.92
N SER A 51 -0.79 -2.70 -2.50
CA SER A 51 0.32 -2.96 -3.42
C SER A 51 1.33 -3.92 -2.80
N ILE A 52 1.96 -4.74 -3.63
CA ILE A 52 3.06 -5.62 -3.26
C ILE A 52 4.26 -5.21 -4.10
N THR A 53 5.37 -4.87 -3.45
CA THR A 53 6.62 -4.52 -4.11
C THR A 53 7.70 -5.52 -3.72
N ALA A 54 8.29 -6.18 -4.70
CA ALA A 54 9.46 -7.04 -4.52
C ALA A 54 10.71 -6.37 -5.11
N TYR A 55 11.81 -6.37 -4.37
CA TYR A 55 13.09 -5.76 -4.79
C TYR A 55 14.13 -6.85 -5.05
N VAL A 56 14.80 -6.79 -6.20
CA VAL A 56 15.79 -7.79 -6.63
C VAL A 56 17.07 -7.13 -7.12
N SER A 57 18.21 -7.72 -6.76
CA SER A 57 19.54 -7.29 -7.24
C SER A 57 20.00 -8.03 -8.50
N ASP A 58 19.23 -9.03 -8.96
CA ASP A 58 19.55 -9.84 -10.12
C ASP A 58 18.33 -9.97 -11.04
N LYS A 59 18.61 -10.15 -12.33
CA LYS A 59 17.57 -10.22 -13.38
C LYS A 59 17.07 -11.64 -13.66
N SER A 60 17.61 -12.67 -13.01
CA SER A 60 17.12 -14.04 -13.19
C SER A 60 15.82 -14.28 -12.42
N GLY A 61 14.97 -15.17 -12.96
CA GLY A 61 13.74 -15.59 -12.27
C GLY A 61 12.65 -14.51 -12.14
N LEU A 62 12.74 -13.40 -12.89
CA LEU A 62 11.76 -12.31 -12.82
C LEU A 62 10.38 -12.72 -13.31
N LYS A 63 10.32 -13.55 -14.36
CA LYS A 63 9.05 -14.09 -14.87
C LYS A 63 8.31 -14.83 -13.76
N ASP A 64 8.98 -15.82 -13.17
CA ASP A 64 8.40 -16.62 -12.08
C ASP A 64 8.00 -15.74 -10.88
N LEU A 65 8.79 -14.69 -10.57
CA LEU A 65 8.47 -13.78 -9.47
C LEU A 65 7.21 -12.98 -9.76
N VAL A 66 7.06 -12.47 -10.98
CA VAL A 66 5.86 -11.73 -11.41
C VAL A 66 4.65 -12.65 -11.43
N ASP A 67 4.79 -13.88 -11.92
CA ASP A 67 3.72 -14.87 -11.96
C ASP A 67 3.24 -15.19 -10.53
N ASP A 68 4.16 -15.39 -9.57
CA ASP A 68 3.82 -15.60 -8.16
C ASP A 68 3.15 -14.37 -7.52
N LEU A 69 3.67 -13.17 -7.78
CA LEU A 69 3.06 -11.92 -7.27
C LEU A 69 1.65 -11.72 -7.81
N LEU A 70 1.43 -12.04 -9.08
CA LEU A 70 0.12 -11.94 -9.73
C LEU A 70 -0.87 -12.94 -9.13
N ASP A 71 -0.46 -14.19 -8.90
CA ASP A 71 -1.27 -15.20 -8.22
C ASP A 71 -1.66 -14.76 -6.80
N VAL A 72 -0.69 -14.22 -6.03
CA VAL A 72 -0.97 -13.62 -4.71
C VAL A 72 -1.99 -12.49 -4.85
N GLY A 73 -1.74 -11.56 -5.77
CA GLY A 73 -2.61 -10.41 -5.99
C GLY A 73 -4.04 -10.79 -6.40
N LEU A 74 -4.20 -11.89 -7.14
CA LEU A 74 -5.49 -12.44 -7.57
C LEU A 74 -6.21 -13.25 -6.46
N THR A 75 -5.67 -13.28 -5.24
CA THR A 75 -6.35 -13.93 -4.10
C THR A 75 -7.61 -13.16 -3.68
N GLY A 76 -8.69 -13.91 -3.40
CA GLY A 76 -9.97 -13.36 -2.97
C GLY A 76 -10.74 -12.70 -4.11
N LYS A 77 -11.62 -11.75 -3.79
CA LYS A 77 -12.27 -10.92 -4.81
C LYS A 77 -11.43 -9.67 -5.03
N SER A 78 -10.35 -9.83 -5.79
CA SER A 78 -9.42 -8.75 -6.07
C SER A 78 -9.49 -8.29 -7.53
N LYS A 79 -9.15 -7.03 -7.73
CA LYS A 79 -8.93 -6.42 -9.04
C LYS A 79 -7.51 -5.86 -9.09
N ILE A 80 -6.69 -6.40 -9.97
CA ILE A 80 -5.33 -5.89 -10.21
C ILE A 80 -5.39 -4.77 -11.24
N TYR A 81 -4.77 -3.63 -10.94
CA TYR A 81 -4.77 -2.47 -11.84
C TYR A 81 -3.56 -2.46 -12.75
N SER A 82 -2.39 -2.78 -12.20
CA SER A 82 -1.15 -2.73 -12.96
C SER A 82 -0.02 -3.48 -12.26
N ILE A 83 0.94 -3.90 -13.06
CA ILE A 83 2.27 -4.29 -12.60
C ILE A 83 3.29 -3.33 -13.24
N THR A 84 4.19 -2.79 -12.43
CA THR A 84 5.23 -1.88 -12.88
C THR A 84 6.60 -2.39 -12.49
N VAL A 85 7.59 -2.08 -13.33
CA VAL A 85 9.00 -2.35 -13.09
C VAL A 85 9.74 -1.03 -13.00
N SER A 86 10.58 -0.86 -11.99
CA SER A 86 11.49 0.28 -11.85
C SER A 86 12.92 -0.19 -11.66
N LEU A 87 13.87 0.40 -12.38
CA LEU A 87 15.30 0.12 -12.28
C LEU A 87 16.03 1.30 -11.63
N TYR A 88 16.90 0.97 -10.70
CA TYR A 88 17.65 1.91 -9.87
C TYR A 88 19.16 1.63 -9.98
N ASP A 89 19.94 2.71 -9.98
CA ASP A 89 21.40 2.65 -9.89
C ASP A 89 21.88 2.58 -8.42
N ASP A 90 20.93 2.62 -7.47
CA ASP A 90 21.13 2.49 -6.02
C ASP A 90 20.20 1.40 -5.45
N LYS A 91 20.48 0.93 -4.22
CA LYS A 91 19.62 -0.02 -3.49
C LYS A 91 18.56 0.71 -2.68
N VAL A 92 17.49 1.13 -3.33
CA VAL A 92 16.38 1.87 -2.69
C VAL A 92 15.67 1.05 -1.61
N SER A 93 15.71 -0.28 -1.70
CA SER A 93 15.16 -1.14 -0.65
C SER A 93 15.85 -0.94 0.70
N ASP A 94 17.13 -0.53 0.75
CA ASP A 94 17.83 -0.29 2.01
C ASP A 94 17.31 0.96 2.74
N GLU A 95 16.70 1.89 2.02
CA GLU A 95 16.13 3.15 2.53
C GLU A 95 14.69 2.98 3.04
N GLU A 96 13.91 2.09 2.41
CA GLU A 96 12.54 1.78 2.83
C GLU A 96 12.53 0.77 4.00
N ARG A 97 12.39 1.27 5.24
CA ARG A 97 12.40 0.44 6.45
C ARG A 97 11.14 0.65 7.29
N TYR A 98 10.45 -0.45 7.58
CA TYR A 98 9.24 -0.51 8.40
C TYR A 98 9.42 -1.61 9.45
N ARG A 99 10.03 -1.24 10.59
CA ARG A 99 10.50 -2.20 11.61
C ARG A 99 9.79 -2.05 12.95
N GLU A 100 8.70 -1.29 12.99
CA GLU A 100 7.90 -1.14 14.19
C GLU A 100 7.07 -2.39 14.46
N SER A 101 6.77 -2.64 15.73
CA SER A 101 5.81 -3.69 16.10
C SER A 101 4.38 -3.27 15.73
N LEU A 102 3.51 -4.25 15.47
CA LEU A 102 2.11 -3.97 15.16
C LEU A 102 1.42 -3.18 16.28
N ASN A 103 1.74 -3.47 17.54
CA ASN A 103 1.18 -2.75 18.70
C ASN A 103 1.55 -1.26 18.66
N ILE A 104 2.82 -0.93 18.36
CA ILE A 104 3.27 0.47 18.27
C ILE A 104 2.53 1.20 17.14
N VAL A 105 2.34 0.54 16.00
CA VAL A 105 1.59 1.09 14.86
C VAL A 105 0.11 1.31 15.19
N GLN A 106 -0.53 0.38 15.89
CA GLN A 106 -1.93 0.53 16.34
C GLN A 106 -2.08 1.69 17.34
N GLU A 107 -1.12 1.87 18.26
CA GLU A 107 -1.11 3.03 19.14
C GLU A 107 -0.88 4.34 18.37
N ALA A 108 -0.01 4.33 17.36
CA ALA A 108 0.21 5.48 16.48
C ALA A 108 -1.07 5.87 15.73
N CYS A 109 -1.84 4.89 15.22
CA CYS A 109 -3.15 5.14 14.60
C CYS A 109 -4.10 5.85 15.57
N LYS A 110 -4.21 5.38 16.82
CA LYS A 110 -5.05 6.02 17.85
C LYS A 110 -4.60 7.44 18.16
N ARG A 111 -3.29 7.68 18.30
CA ARG A 111 -2.73 9.03 18.52
C ARG A 111 -3.01 9.97 17.33
N ARG A 112 -2.94 9.43 16.10
CA ARG A 112 -3.23 10.14 14.86
C ARG A 112 -4.69 10.59 14.82
N GLU A 113 -5.64 9.71 15.10
CA GLU A 113 -7.07 10.02 15.17
C GLU A 113 -7.37 11.12 16.20
N GLN A 114 -6.75 11.06 17.38
CA GLN A 114 -6.91 12.08 18.42
C GLN A 114 -6.39 13.45 17.96
N THR A 115 -5.22 13.48 17.31
CA THR A 115 -4.62 14.69 16.75
C THR A 115 -5.50 15.30 15.68
N LEU A 116 -5.98 14.49 14.73
CA LEU A 116 -6.89 14.93 13.67
C LEU A 116 -8.21 15.45 14.23
N THR A 117 -8.77 14.77 15.24
CA THR A 117 -9.99 15.23 15.93
C THR A 117 -9.81 16.61 16.54
N LYS A 118 -8.66 16.88 17.17
CA LYS A 118 -8.36 18.20 17.73
C LYS A 118 -8.21 19.26 16.64
N MET A 119 -7.52 18.93 15.55
CA MET A 119 -7.28 19.84 14.42
C MET A 119 -8.59 20.23 13.73
N PHE A 120 -9.40 19.25 13.34
CA PHE A 120 -10.64 19.50 12.59
C PHE A 120 -11.78 20.04 13.45
N ARG A 121 -11.74 19.91 14.78
CA ARG A 121 -12.73 20.56 15.65
C ARG A 121 -12.69 22.09 15.54
N GLU A 122 -11.52 22.67 15.27
CA GLU A 122 -11.37 24.12 15.09
C GLU A 122 -11.54 24.57 13.63
N ASN A 123 -11.74 23.63 12.69
CA ASN A 123 -12.05 23.97 11.31
C ASN A 123 -13.43 24.69 11.26
N PRO A 124 -13.56 25.86 10.59
CA PRO A 124 -14.81 26.63 10.58
C PRO A 124 -16.05 25.86 10.10
N GLU A 125 -15.89 25.03 9.06
CA GLU A 125 -16.99 24.26 8.46
C GLU A 125 -17.48 23.16 9.42
N VAL A 126 -16.54 22.48 10.06
CA VAL A 126 -16.84 21.45 11.07
C VAL A 126 -17.45 22.09 12.32
N LYS A 127 -16.87 23.20 12.79
CA LYS A 127 -17.27 23.90 14.01
C LYS A 127 -18.73 24.37 13.95
N ALA A 128 -19.17 24.87 12.79
CA ALA A 128 -20.57 25.25 12.57
C ALA A 128 -21.54 24.06 12.73
N LEU A 129 -21.14 22.85 12.35
CA LEU A 129 -21.98 21.65 12.45
C LEU A 129 -22.01 21.05 13.86
N LEU A 130 -20.97 21.33 14.66
CA LEU A 130 -20.85 20.93 16.06
C LEU A 130 -21.69 21.78 17.01
N GLU A 131 -22.29 22.88 16.54
CA GLU A 131 -23.24 23.68 17.31
C GLU A 131 -24.35 22.79 17.90
N GLY A 132 -24.59 22.93 19.20
CA GLY A 132 -25.50 22.06 19.96
C GLY A 132 -24.84 20.85 20.64
N GLY A 133 -23.50 20.75 20.64
CA GLY A 133 -22.77 19.75 21.43
C GLY A 133 -22.70 18.35 20.80
N LYS A 134 -22.83 18.27 19.47
CA LYS A 134 -22.76 16.99 18.74
C LYS A 134 -21.34 16.40 18.83
N PRO A 135 -21.21 15.07 18.99
CA PRO A 135 -19.91 14.42 18.90
C PRO A 135 -19.31 14.52 17.47
N LEU A 136 -17.99 14.73 17.40
CA LEU A 136 -17.21 14.66 16.17
C LEU A 136 -16.60 13.26 16.03
N ILE A 137 -16.77 12.63 14.86
CA ILE A 137 -16.15 11.37 14.47
C ILE A 137 -15.24 11.65 13.26
N VAL A 138 -13.95 11.33 13.41
CA VAL A 138 -12.94 11.53 12.37
C VAL A 138 -12.50 10.20 11.80
N ILE A 139 -12.60 10.05 10.49
CA ILE A 139 -12.33 8.81 9.77
C ILE A 139 -11.25 9.09 8.71
N PRO A 140 -9.96 8.94 9.06
CA PRO A 140 -8.88 9.17 8.12
C PRO A 140 -8.57 7.94 7.27
N VAL A 141 -8.21 8.16 6.02
CA VAL A 141 -7.54 7.13 5.23
C VAL A 141 -6.27 6.72 5.98
N THR A 142 -6.14 5.42 6.18
CA THR A 142 -5.04 4.78 6.87
C THR A 142 -4.29 3.96 5.86
N THR A 143 -2.98 4.09 5.84
CA THR A 143 -2.10 3.29 4.98
C THR A 143 -1.06 2.64 5.86
N LEU A 144 -1.05 1.30 5.85
CA LEU A 144 -0.05 0.51 6.54
C LEU A 144 0.90 -0.14 5.54
N PHE A 145 2.16 -0.20 5.94
CA PHE A 145 3.21 -0.94 5.29
C PHE A 145 3.59 -2.13 6.18
N CYS A 146 3.90 -3.25 5.56
CA CYS A 146 4.50 -4.41 6.19
C CYS A 146 5.75 -4.79 5.40
N GLU A 147 6.88 -4.78 6.10
CA GLU A 147 8.16 -5.22 5.53
C GLU A 147 8.36 -6.71 5.81
N LEU A 148 8.73 -7.45 4.78
CA LEU A 148 8.94 -8.88 4.84
C LEU A 148 10.38 -9.25 4.44
N GLU A 149 10.92 -10.23 5.15
CA GLU A 149 12.15 -10.91 4.81
C GLU A 149 11.90 -11.91 3.69
N SER A 150 12.90 -12.12 2.84
CA SER A 150 12.85 -13.08 1.76
C SER A 150 14.24 -13.68 1.52
N GLU A 151 14.29 -14.96 1.15
CA GLU A 151 15.52 -15.62 0.69
C GLU A 151 15.67 -15.56 -0.85
N ARG A 152 14.59 -15.25 -1.59
CA ARG A 152 14.55 -15.22 -3.06
C ARG A 152 14.86 -13.84 -3.63
N VAL A 153 14.29 -12.81 -3.01
CA VAL A 153 14.43 -11.38 -3.35
C VAL A 153 15.05 -10.61 -2.18
N ASN A 154 15.60 -9.43 -2.42
CA ASN A 154 16.23 -8.58 -1.39
C ASN A 154 15.25 -8.22 -0.27
N LYS A 155 14.01 -7.86 -0.65
CA LYS A 155 12.96 -7.36 0.24
C LYS A 155 11.60 -7.47 -0.44
N VAL A 156 10.56 -7.68 0.37
CA VAL A 156 9.17 -7.50 -0.07
C VAL A 156 8.48 -6.51 0.86
N ILE A 157 7.72 -5.57 0.28
CA ILE A 157 6.90 -4.61 1.02
C ILE A 157 5.46 -4.79 0.57
N VAL A 158 4.57 -5.03 1.54
CA VAL A 158 3.12 -5.06 1.31
C VAL A 158 2.54 -3.78 1.89
N LYS A 159 1.77 -3.06 1.09
CA LYS A 159 1.06 -1.85 1.49
C LYS A 159 -0.42 -2.12 1.36
N ALA A 160 -1.21 -1.68 2.33
CA ALA A 160 -2.66 -1.69 2.27
C ALA A 160 -3.23 -0.38 2.84
N GLY A 161 -4.29 0.14 2.24
CA GLY A 161 -4.93 1.36 2.69
C GLY A 161 -6.44 1.39 2.51
N ASN A 162 -7.11 1.90 3.55
CA ASN A 162 -8.56 2.06 3.67
C ASN A 162 -8.86 2.98 4.88
N TYR A 163 -10.13 3.27 5.14
CA TYR A 163 -10.62 3.99 6.31
C TYR A 163 -10.77 3.10 7.56
N ASN A 164 -10.85 1.79 7.38
CA ASN A 164 -10.99 0.82 8.46
C ASN A 164 -9.67 0.04 8.69
N LEU A 165 -9.08 0.20 9.88
CA LEU A 165 -7.84 -0.47 10.27
C LEU A 165 -7.99 -2.01 10.31
N GLU A 166 -9.14 -2.53 10.74
CA GLU A 166 -9.35 -3.98 10.83
C GLU A 166 -9.35 -4.63 9.44
N ASP A 167 -10.00 -3.97 8.46
CA ASP A 167 -10.01 -4.43 7.06
C ASP A 167 -8.59 -4.39 6.48
N ILE A 168 -7.81 -3.33 6.75
CA ILE A 168 -6.41 -3.24 6.33
C ILE A 168 -5.59 -4.41 6.90
N LEU A 169 -5.71 -4.69 8.20
CA LEU A 169 -4.95 -5.77 8.85
C LEU A 169 -5.36 -7.15 8.33
N SER A 170 -6.65 -7.36 8.09
CA SER A 170 -7.16 -8.60 7.48
C SER A 170 -6.55 -8.83 6.09
N ILE A 171 -6.54 -7.81 5.24
CA ILE A 171 -5.96 -7.90 3.89
C ILE A 171 -4.44 -8.07 3.94
N LEU A 172 -3.73 -7.34 4.81
CA LEU A 172 -2.29 -7.57 4.99
C LEU A 172 -2.01 -9.02 5.39
N HIS A 173 -2.74 -9.56 6.36
CA HIS A 173 -2.57 -10.93 6.80
C HIS A 173 -2.80 -11.94 5.66
N LEU A 174 -3.87 -11.74 4.87
CA LEU A 174 -4.18 -12.55 3.70
C LEU A 174 -3.02 -12.55 2.70
N LEU A 175 -2.55 -11.37 2.28
CA LEU A 175 -1.48 -11.25 1.28
C LEU A 175 -0.14 -11.79 1.79
N ILE A 176 0.22 -11.51 3.05
CA ILE A 176 1.47 -11.98 3.66
C ILE A 176 1.50 -13.50 3.72
N ASN A 177 0.42 -14.13 4.18
CA ASN A 177 0.35 -15.59 4.25
C ASN A 177 0.54 -16.22 2.86
N ARG A 178 -0.09 -15.65 1.83
CA ARG A 178 0.08 -16.11 0.44
C ARG A 178 1.50 -15.93 -0.08
N LEU A 179 2.16 -14.81 0.22
CA LEU A 179 3.57 -14.59 -0.14
C LEU A 179 4.50 -15.60 0.53
N ILE A 180 4.20 -16.00 1.77
CA ILE A 180 4.96 -17.03 2.49
C ILE A 180 4.70 -18.42 1.89
N GLU A 181 3.44 -18.77 1.61
CA GLU A 181 3.06 -20.03 0.94
C GLU A 181 3.74 -20.20 -0.42
N ARG A 182 3.94 -19.11 -1.17
CA ARG A 182 4.62 -19.08 -2.47
C ARG A 182 6.15 -18.96 -2.37
N ASN A 183 6.72 -18.96 -1.17
CA ASN A 183 8.16 -18.74 -0.93
C ASN A 183 8.70 -17.44 -1.54
N VAL A 184 7.84 -16.43 -1.71
CA VAL A 184 8.25 -15.07 -2.11
C VAL A 184 8.73 -14.29 -0.88
N ALA A 185 8.16 -14.58 0.29
CA ALA A 185 8.57 -14.05 1.58
C ALA A 185 8.74 -15.19 2.60
N LYS A 186 9.41 -14.89 3.72
CA LYS A 186 9.69 -15.85 4.79
C LYS A 186 9.09 -15.40 6.13
N ASN A 187 9.42 -14.18 6.56
CA ASN A 187 9.05 -13.66 7.87
C ASN A 187 8.61 -12.20 7.78
N ILE A 188 7.76 -11.79 8.71
CA ILE A 188 7.46 -10.38 8.94
C ILE A 188 8.63 -9.74 9.68
N LEU A 189 9.13 -8.64 9.16
CA LEU A 189 10.19 -7.85 9.78
C LEU A 189 9.65 -6.67 10.59
N GLY A 190 8.49 -6.15 10.23
CA GLY A 190 7.80 -5.12 10.97
C GLY A 190 6.77 -4.39 10.13
N TYR A 191 6.26 -3.32 10.71
CA TYR A 191 5.21 -2.49 10.16
C TYR A 191 5.60 -1.02 10.13
N GLY A 192 4.85 -0.24 9.35
CA GLY A 192 4.96 1.21 9.29
C GLY A 192 3.59 1.83 9.02
N LEU A 193 3.35 3.00 9.60
CA LEU A 193 2.19 3.83 9.34
C LEU A 193 2.60 4.98 8.44
N ARG A 194 1.81 5.30 7.41
CA ARG A 194 1.96 6.58 6.72
C ARG A 194 1.49 7.71 7.65
N GLU A 195 2.43 8.52 8.12
CA GLU A 195 2.19 9.63 9.04
C GLU A 195 2.17 10.97 8.28
N ASP A 196 1.11 11.20 7.52
CA ASP A 196 0.92 12.38 6.68
C ASP A 196 -0.36 13.13 7.06
N ILE A 197 -0.51 13.40 8.35
CA ILE A 197 -1.64 14.15 8.94
C ILE A 197 -1.87 15.47 8.20
N GLU A 198 -0.77 16.14 7.81
CA GLU A 198 -0.80 17.44 7.13
C GLU A 198 -1.25 17.36 5.66
N GLU A 199 -1.20 16.18 5.04
CA GLU A 199 -1.64 15.95 3.66
C GLU A 199 -3.11 15.53 3.57
N LEU A 200 -3.82 15.39 4.69
CA LEU A 200 -5.20 14.93 4.71
C LEU A 200 -6.18 16.10 4.57
N GLU A 201 -7.08 16.00 3.59
CA GLU A 201 -8.15 16.95 3.31
C GLU A 201 -9.52 16.35 3.62
N ILE A 202 -10.54 17.20 3.75
CA ILE A 202 -11.92 16.74 3.93
C ILE A 202 -12.43 16.20 2.59
N ASP A 203 -12.61 14.89 2.51
CA ASP A 203 -13.25 14.22 1.37
C ASP A 203 -14.78 14.33 1.46
N ASP A 204 -15.32 14.13 2.68
CA ASP A 204 -16.75 14.23 2.95
C ASP A 204 -17.01 14.72 4.39
N LEU A 205 -18.10 15.46 4.56
CA LEU A 205 -18.54 16.06 5.81
C LEU A 205 -20.07 16.00 5.90
N TYR A 206 -20.58 15.21 6.85
CA TYR A 206 -22.03 15.06 7.00
C TYR A 206 -22.46 14.83 8.46
N VAL A 207 -23.76 14.98 8.70
CA VAL A 207 -24.40 14.72 10.01
C VAL A 207 -25.30 13.51 9.91
N LYS A 208 -25.09 12.52 10.77
CA LYS A 208 -25.93 11.31 10.86
C LYS A 208 -26.13 10.94 12.32
N GLU A 209 -27.37 10.61 12.69
CA GLU A 209 -27.71 10.14 14.05
C GLU A 209 -27.20 11.06 15.18
N GLY A 210 -27.24 12.37 14.95
CA GLY A 210 -26.80 13.38 15.93
C GLY A 210 -25.28 13.51 16.09
N LYS A 211 -24.48 12.88 15.21
CA LYS A 211 -23.02 12.98 15.17
C LYS A 211 -22.56 13.64 13.88
N VAL A 212 -21.45 14.36 13.95
CA VAL A 212 -20.76 14.93 12.78
C VAL A 212 -19.66 13.94 12.37
N TYR A 213 -19.65 13.54 11.10
CA TYR A 213 -18.67 12.64 10.52
C TYR A 213 -17.80 13.41 9.54
N ILE A 214 -16.49 13.23 9.63
CA ILE A 214 -15.54 13.70 8.62
C ILE A 214 -14.75 12.52 8.08
N TRP A 215 -14.74 12.41 6.75
CA TRP A 215 -13.89 11.49 6.03
C TRP A 215 -12.71 12.27 5.50
N LEU A 216 -11.51 11.78 5.77
CA LEU A 216 -10.28 12.46 5.37
C LEU A 216 -9.49 11.60 4.40
N GLY A 217 -9.27 12.12 3.19
CA GLY A 217 -8.48 11.46 2.16
C GLY A 217 -7.24 12.25 1.79
N HIS A 218 -6.41 11.65 0.94
CA HIS A 218 -5.37 12.41 0.26
C HIS A 218 -6.02 13.23 -0.85
N PRO A 219 -5.51 14.46 -1.13
CA PRO A 219 -6.00 15.26 -2.24
C PRO A 219 -6.02 14.42 -3.50
N ALA A 220 -7.17 14.40 -4.18
CA ALA A 220 -7.27 13.74 -5.47
C ALA A 220 -6.16 14.30 -6.37
N VAL A 221 -5.33 13.40 -6.93
CA VAL A 221 -4.43 13.79 -8.02
C VAL A 221 -5.36 14.31 -9.12
N LYS A 222 -5.39 15.63 -9.32
CA LYS A 222 -6.09 16.24 -10.45
C LYS A 222 -5.42 15.70 -11.71
N HIS A 223 -6.04 14.68 -12.31
CA HIS A 223 -5.66 14.14 -13.62
C HIS A 223 -6.07 15.12 -14.72
#